data_AF-A0A359LPU6-F1
#
_entry.id   AF-A0A359LPU6-F1
#
_cell.length_a   1.000
_cell.length_b   1.000
_cell.length_c   1.000
_cell.angle_alpha   90.00
_cell.angle_beta   90.00
_cell.angle_gamma   90.00
#
_symmetry.space_group_name_H-M   'P 1'
#
loop_
_entity.id
_entity.type
_entity.pdbx_description
1 polymer ?
#
loop_
_entity_poly.entity_id
_entity_poly.type
_entity_poly.pdbx_seq_one_letter_code
_entity_poly.pdbx_strand_id
1 'polypeptide(L)' 'LLPIQPGDVKATWADTTDLRREFGWQPTTPIDTGLPAMVKWYREFYGK' A
#
# COMPACT_ATOMS: atom_id res chain seq x y z
N LEU A 1 4.52 -19.15 8.81
CA LEU A 1 3.45 -18.37 8.15
C LEU A 1 2.19 -19.22 8.14
N LEU A 2 1.03 -18.62 8.35
CA LEU A 2 -0.26 -19.33 8.23
C LEU A 2 -0.52 -19.71 6.76
N PRO A 3 -1.32 -20.76 6.50
CA PRO A 3 -1.72 -21.12 5.14
C PRO A 3 -2.56 -20.00 4.50
N ILE A 4 -2.68 -20.01 3.16
CA ILE A 4 -3.56 -19.09 2.43
C ILE A 4 -5.00 -19.24 2.94
N GLN A 5 -5.61 -18.11 3.28
CA GLN A 5 -6.96 -18.09 3.82
C GLN A 5 -8.00 -18.07 2.69
N PRO A 6 -9.21 -18.59 2.93
CA PRO A 6 -10.32 -18.41 2.00
C PRO A 6 -10.57 -16.91 1.77
N GLY A 7 -10.45 -16.46 0.51
CA GLY A 7 -10.60 -15.05 0.13
C GLY A 7 -9.28 -14.32 -0.16
N ASP A 8 -8.13 -14.90 0.21
CA ASP A 8 -6.83 -14.35 -0.20
C ASP A 8 -6.64 -14.47 -1.71
N VAL A 9 -6.23 -13.37 -2.33
CA VAL A 9 -5.79 -13.35 -3.73
C VAL A 9 -4.27 -13.44 -3.73
N LYS A 10 -3.71 -14.41 -4.49
CA LYS A 10 -2.27 -14.68 -4.52
C LYS A 10 -1.42 -13.47 -4.90
N ALA A 11 -1.87 -12.68 -5.87
CA ALA A 11 -1.26 -11.42 -6.26
C ALA A 11 -2.25 -10.61 -7.09
N THR A 12 -2.32 -9.31 -6.82
CA THR A 12 -3.09 -8.34 -7.60
C THR A 12 -2.47 -6.95 -7.42
N TRP A 13 -2.63 -6.09 -8.41
CA TRP A 13 -2.16 -4.70 -8.37
C TRP A 13 -3.01 -3.83 -9.31
N ALA A 14 -2.99 -2.52 -9.07
CA ALA A 14 -3.62 -1.55 -9.95
C ALA A 14 -2.75 -1.26 -11.18
N ASP A 15 -3.37 -1.19 -12.36
CA ASP A 15 -2.77 -0.55 -13.52
C ASP A 15 -2.95 0.96 -13.40
N THR A 16 -1.86 1.71 -13.57
CA THR A 16 -1.82 3.18 -13.42
C THR A 16 -1.47 3.89 -14.72
N THR A 17 -1.48 3.17 -15.85
CA THR A 17 -1.11 3.69 -17.17
C THR A 17 -1.95 4.90 -17.56
N ASP A 18 -3.27 4.85 -17.35
CA ASP A 18 -4.18 5.95 -17.69
C ASP A 18 -3.94 7.19 -16.81
N LEU A 19 -3.73 6.99 -15.51
CA LEU A 19 -3.40 8.08 -14.58
C LEU A 19 -2.10 8.78 -14.97
N ARG A 20 -1.09 8.00 -15.37
CA ARG A 20 0.19 8.53 -15.84
C ARG A 20 0.04 9.31 -17.14
N ARG A 21 -0.74 8.80 -18.09
CA ARG A 21 -0.95 9.44 -19.41
C ARG A 21 -1.74 10.73 -19.31
N GLU A 22 -2.86 10.71 -18.58
CA GLU A 22 -3.83 11.81 -18.58
C GLU A 22 -3.49 12.90 -17.56
N PHE A 23 -2.86 12.53 -16.46
CA PHE A 23 -2.60 13.45 -15.34
C PHE A 23 -1.11 13.61 -15.03
N GLY A 24 -0.22 12.93 -15.76
CA GLY A 24 1.22 12.92 -15.45
C GLY A 24 1.54 12.31 -14.09
N TRP A 25 0.60 11.54 -13.52
CA TRP A 25 0.70 11.06 -12.16
C TRP A 25 1.57 9.81 -12.06
N GLN A 26 2.34 9.72 -10.97
CA GLN A 26 3.05 8.50 -10.57
C GLN A 26 3.21 8.46 -9.04
N PRO A 27 3.23 7.27 -8.41
CA PRO A 27 3.52 7.17 -6.99
C PRO A 27 4.97 7.59 -6.72
N THR A 28 5.17 8.45 -5.72
CA THR A 28 6.50 8.98 -5.36
C THR A 28 6.98 8.50 -4.00
N THR A 29 6.11 7.87 -3.21
CA THR A 29 6.43 7.36 -1.87
C THR A 29 6.83 5.87 -1.96
N PRO A 30 8.09 5.50 -1.70
CA PRO A 30 8.50 4.11 -1.63
C PRO A 30 7.87 3.39 -0.43
N ILE A 31 7.72 2.07 -0.52
CA ILE A 31 7.22 1.22 0.58
C ILE A 31 8.05 1.43 1.85
N ASP A 32 9.38 1.44 1.72
CA ASP A 32 10.33 1.60 2.83
C ASP A 32 10.17 2.93 3.56
N THR A 33 9.51 3.91 2.95
CA THR A 33 9.17 5.20 3.57
C THR A 33 7.72 5.23 4.06
N GLY A 34 6.77 4.80 3.23
CA GLY A 34 5.35 4.89 3.52
C GLY A 34 4.89 3.94 4.63
N LEU A 35 5.40 2.71 4.65
CA LEU A 35 4.97 1.70 5.62
C LEU A 35 5.38 2.06 7.06
N PRO A 36 6.63 2.48 7.35
CA PRO A 36 6.99 2.95 8.69
C PRO A 36 6.17 4.15 9.16
N ALA A 37 5.89 5.11 8.26
CA ALA A 37 5.07 6.28 8.57
C ALA A 37 3.63 5.90 8.94
N MET A 38 3.03 4.94 8.21
CA MET A 38 1.70 4.42 8.51
C MET A 38 1.66 3.74 9.88
N VAL A 39 2.64 2.88 10.19
CA VAL A 39 2.74 2.19 11.49
C VAL A 39 2.92 3.19 12.62
N LYS A 40 3.74 4.23 12.43
CA LYS A 40 3.92 5.31 13.41
C LYS A 40 2.59 5.99 13.72
N TRP A 41 1.88 6.46 12.69
CA TRP A 41 0.56 7.07 12.86
C TRP A 41 -0.42 6.14 13.58
N TYR A 42 -0.48 4.87 13.18
CA TYR A 42 -1.39 3.89 13.79
C TYR A 42 -1.12 3.73 15.29
N ARG A 43 0.16 3.61 15.67
CA ARG A 43 0.56 3.50 17.07
C ARG A 43 0.29 4.77 17.86
N GLU A 44 0.52 5.94 17.30
CA GLU A 44 0.22 7.21 17.96
C GLU A 44 -1.29 7.40 18.18
N PHE A 45 -2.12 6.91 17.25
CA PHE A 45 -3.56 7.08 17.32
C PHE A 45 -4.26 6.01 18.18
N TYR A 46 -3.85 4.75 18.08
CA TYR A 46 -4.49 3.61 18.76
C TYR A 46 -3.68 3.02 19.92
N GLY A 47 -2.39 3.31 20.00
CA GLY A 47 -1.52 2.83 21.06
C GLY A 47 -1.76 3.60 22.35
N LYS A 48 -2.51 2.99 23.27
CA LYS A 48 -2.30 3.23 24.69
C LYS A 48 -0.94 2.69 25.12
#